data_AF-A0A3M1YZY2-F1
#
_entry.id   AF-A0A3M1YZY2-F1
#
_cell.length_a   1.000
_cell.length_b   1.000
_cell.length_c   1.000
_cell.angle_alpha   90.00
_cell.angle_beta   90.00
_cell.angle_gamma   90.00
#
_symmetry.space_group_name_H-M   'P 1'
#
loop_
_entity.id
_entity.type
_entity.pdbx_description
1 polymer ?
#
loop_
_entity_poly.entity_id
_entity_poly.type
_entity_poly.pdbx_seq_one_letter_code
_entity_poly.pdbx_strand_id
1 'polypeptide(L)'
;MCKSTIKNNIMKTINLNKIEDIVNKRAYNNDIEHRMEWVREYNGVDFINDSKATDVHASLFSLSEINVPVNWILMESESETDYTFFQDMVQEKVKSVVYIGEHIPASLKHLIKTVDCFAETTTLEKAVEIALEFSNSGEVVLFSPASSSFRFYENYKKRGEDFKRIVNKL
;
A
#
# COMPACT_ATOMS: atom_id res chain seq x y z
N MET A 1 -40.37 4.74 -50.08
CA MET A 1 -41.07 4.38 -48.83
C MET A 1 -40.40 3.10 -48.34
N CYS A 2 -39.79 2.95 -47.16
CA CYS A 2 -40.11 3.48 -45.82
C CYS A 2 -38.84 3.49 -44.92
N LYS A 3 -38.61 4.64 -44.25
CA LYS A 3 -38.04 4.93 -42.90
C LYS A 3 -37.01 3.96 -42.27
N SER A 4 -35.92 4.34 -41.58
CA SER A 4 -35.29 5.61 -41.19
C SER A 4 -34.03 5.24 -40.39
N THR A 5 -32.92 5.93 -40.63
CA THR A 5 -31.71 5.89 -39.79
C THR A 5 -31.96 6.54 -38.41
N ILE A 6 -31.16 6.11 -37.42
CA ILE A 6 -30.81 6.76 -36.14
C ILE A 6 -31.66 6.39 -34.91
N LYS A 7 -30.97 5.75 -33.95
CA LYS A 7 -31.11 5.66 -32.48
C LYS A 7 -31.05 4.18 -32.07
N ASN A 8 -30.08 3.68 -31.32
CA ASN A 8 -29.28 4.34 -30.32
C ASN A 8 -28.09 3.47 -29.92
N ASN A 9 -26.96 4.13 -29.72
CA ASN A 9 -25.65 3.65 -29.31
C ASN A 9 -25.62 3.19 -27.83
N ILE A 10 -26.69 2.58 -27.32
CA ILE A 10 -26.90 2.37 -25.87
C ILE A 10 -26.28 1.05 -25.34
N MET A 11 -25.78 0.17 -26.22
CA MET A 11 -25.19 -1.12 -25.84
C MET A 11 -23.65 -1.18 -25.89
N LYS A 12 -22.96 -0.05 -26.14
CA LYS A 12 -21.48 -0.01 -26.17
C LYS A 12 -20.83 0.82 -25.06
N THR A 13 -21.63 1.54 -24.27
CA THR A 13 -21.12 2.41 -23.18
C THR A 13 -21.48 1.87 -21.80
N ILE A 14 -22.36 0.86 -21.73
CA ILE A 14 -22.62 0.14 -20.49
C ILE A 14 -21.47 -0.85 -20.29
N ASN A 15 -20.50 -0.43 -19.48
CA ASN A 15 -19.72 -1.30 -18.61
C ASN A 15 -18.43 -1.97 -19.07
N LEU A 16 -17.70 -1.47 -20.08
CA LEU A 16 -16.30 -1.90 -20.20
C LEU A 16 -15.48 -1.50 -18.97
N ASN A 17 -15.71 -0.30 -18.42
CA ASN A 17 -15.01 0.16 -17.21
C ASN A 17 -15.34 -0.68 -15.96
N LYS A 18 -16.61 -1.05 -15.68
CA LYS A 18 -16.87 -1.97 -14.55
C LYS A 18 -16.41 -3.40 -14.82
N ILE A 19 -16.38 -3.87 -16.07
CA ILE A 19 -15.87 -5.21 -16.36
C ILE A 19 -14.34 -5.24 -16.15
N GLU A 20 -13.63 -4.18 -16.54
CA GLU A 20 -12.23 -4.00 -16.15
C GLU A 20 -12.07 -3.89 -14.63
N ASP A 21 -12.95 -3.17 -13.90
CA ASP A 21 -12.91 -3.14 -12.42
C ASP A 21 -13.22 -4.49 -11.75
N ILE A 22 -14.05 -5.34 -12.39
CA ILE A 22 -14.41 -6.68 -11.88
C ILE A 22 -13.31 -7.70 -12.19
N VAL A 23 -12.62 -7.56 -13.32
CA VAL A 23 -11.50 -8.43 -13.72
C VAL A 23 -10.19 -8.00 -13.04
N ASN A 24 -9.95 -6.69 -12.91
CA ASN A 24 -8.90 -6.08 -12.09
C ASN A 24 -9.46 -5.78 -10.71
N LYS A 25 -9.96 -6.80 -10.01
CA LYS A 25 -10.43 -6.70 -8.63
C LYS A 25 -9.26 -6.26 -7.75
N ARG A 26 -8.95 -4.96 -7.77
CA ARG A 26 -8.03 -4.27 -6.88
C ARG A 26 -8.55 -4.66 -5.50
N ALA A 27 -7.75 -5.38 -4.71
CA ALA A 27 -8.12 -5.84 -3.37
C ALA A 27 -8.32 -4.68 -2.36
N TYR A 28 -8.51 -3.47 -2.88
CA TYR A 28 -8.56 -2.23 -2.17
C TYR A 28 -10.00 -1.96 -1.73
N ASN A 29 -10.15 -1.55 -0.48
CA ASN A 29 -11.43 -1.31 0.15
C ASN A 29 -11.59 0.19 0.41
N ASN A 30 -12.29 0.86 -0.50
CA ASN A 30 -12.61 2.28 -0.34
C ASN A 30 -13.85 2.52 0.53
N ASP A 31 -14.54 1.46 0.96
CA ASP A 31 -15.71 1.55 1.84
C ASP A 31 -15.31 1.68 3.33
N ILE A 32 -14.05 1.37 3.66
CA ILE A 32 -13.52 1.45 5.02
C ILE A 32 -12.20 2.24 5.03
N GLU A 33 -12.25 3.47 5.53
CA GLU A 33 -11.05 4.30 5.67
C GLU A 33 -9.94 3.58 6.45
N HIS A 34 -8.71 3.76 5.97
CA HIS A 34 -7.48 3.26 6.56
C HIS A 34 -7.34 1.73 6.61
N ARG A 35 -8.13 0.99 5.84
CA ARG A 35 -8.05 -0.47 5.71
C ARG A 35 -7.96 -0.84 4.24
N MET A 36 -6.75 -1.13 3.76
CA MET A 36 -6.50 -1.36 2.33
C MET A 36 -7.16 -0.30 1.43
N GLU A 37 -7.23 0.95 1.90
CA GLU A 37 -7.92 2.06 1.23
C GLU A 37 -7.03 2.55 0.08
N TRP A 38 -7.53 2.52 -1.15
CA TRP A 38 -6.81 3.12 -2.27
C TRP A 38 -6.91 4.63 -2.19
N VAL A 39 -5.76 5.31 -2.23
CA VAL A 39 -5.68 6.76 -2.08
C VAL A 39 -5.69 7.45 -3.44
N ARG A 40 -4.70 7.11 -4.28
CA ARG A 40 -4.58 7.56 -5.68
C ARG A 40 -3.52 6.73 -6.41
N GLU A 41 -3.50 6.90 -7.73
CA GLU A 41 -2.37 6.53 -8.57
C GLU A 41 -1.47 7.76 -8.81
N TYR A 42 -0.16 7.58 -8.84
CA TYR A 42 0.79 8.61 -9.27
C TYR A 42 1.96 7.99 -10.02
N ASN A 43 2.25 8.49 -11.22
CA ASN A 43 3.27 7.94 -12.13
C ASN A 43 3.14 6.41 -12.36
N GLY A 44 1.90 5.91 -12.42
CA GLY A 44 1.60 4.49 -12.60
C GLY A 44 1.76 3.63 -11.33
N VAL A 45 1.98 4.24 -10.17
CA VAL A 45 2.12 3.56 -8.88
C VAL A 45 0.86 3.78 -8.04
N ASP A 46 0.25 2.71 -7.55
CA ASP A 46 -0.90 2.78 -6.65
C ASP A 46 -0.45 3.00 -5.20
N PHE A 47 -1.06 3.96 -4.51
CA PHE A 47 -0.82 4.23 -3.08
C PHE A 47 -1.96 3.71 -2.23
N ILE A 48 -1.67 2.78 -1.33
CA ILE A 48 -2.64 2.10 -0.49
C ILE A 48 -2.42 2.43 0.98
N ASN A 49 -3.47 2.93 1.63
CA ASN A 49 -3.53 3.27 3.04
C ASN A 49 -4.11 2.12 3.86
N ASP A 50 -3.26 1.47 4.63
CA ASP A 50 -3.64 0.45 5.58
C ASP A 50 -3.14 0.79 6.99
N SER A 51 -3.24 2.08 7.35
CA SER A 51 -2.82 2.57 8.67
C SER A 51 -3.47 1.83 9.84
N LYS A 52 -4.63 1.18 9.65
CA LYS A 52 -5.29 0.36 10.69
C LYS A 52 -4.58 -0.97 10.98
N ALA A 53 -3.60 -1.39 10.18
CA ALA A 53 -2.74 -2.53 10.50
C ALA A 53 -1.72 -2.17 11.58
N THR A 54 -2.15 -2.32 12.83
CA THR A 54 -1.39 -1.96 14.03
C THR A 54 -0.51 -3.08 14.58
N ASP A 55 -0.50 -4.23 13.92
CA ASP A 55 0.29 -5.41 14.26
C ASP A 55 0.78 -6.09 12.97
N VAL A 56 1.79 -6.94 13.11
CA VAL A 56 2.41 -7.62 11.97
C VAL A 56 1.43 -8.51 11.21
N HIS A 57 0.53 -9.22 11.90
CA HIS A 57 -0.39 -10.14 11.24
C HIS A 57 -1.37 -9.40 10.34
N ALA A 58 -1.83 -8.22 10.76
CA ALA A 58 -2.63 -7.34 9.92
C ALA A 58 -1.86 -6.89 8.67
N SER A 59 -0.59 -6.48 8.81
CA SER A 59 0.21 -6.09 7.65
C SER A 59 0.49 -7.24 6.69
N LEU A 60 0.70 -8.44 7.22
CA LEU A 60 0.91 -9.65 6.43
C LEU A 60 -0.34 -10.06 5.66
N PHE A 61 -1.52 -9.94 6.28
CA PHE A 61 -2.78 -10.12 5.56
C PHE A 61 -2.88 -9.14 4.39
N SER A 62 -2.60 -7.86 4.62
CA SER A 62 -2.60 -6.82 3.58
C SER A 62 -1.61 -7.09 2.45
N LEU A 63 -0.40 -7.56 2.77
CA LEU A 63 0.58 -7.98 1.76
C LEU A 63 0.06 -9.16 0.92
N SER A 64 -0.60 -10.13 1.54
CA SER A 64 -1.10 -11.32 0.85
C SER A 64 -2.18 -10.99 -0.20
N GLU A 65 -2.97 -9.95 0.04
CA GLU A 65 -4.07 -9.49 -0.83
C GLU A 65 -3.57 -8.75 -2.09
N ILE A 66 -2.30 -8.30 -2.13
CA ILE A 66 -1.74 -7.57 -3.28
C ILE A 66 -1.01 -8.55 -4.20
N ASN A 67 -1.34 -8.52 -5.50
CA ASN A 67 -0.85 -9.47 -6.50
C ASN A 67 0.24 -8.90 -7.43
N VAL A 68 0.78 -7.74 -7.09
CA VAL A 68 1.90 -7.08 -7.77
C VAL A 68 3.00 -6.77 -6.75
N PRO A 69 4.24 -6.50 -7.18
CA PRO A 69 5.32 -6.17 -6.25
C PRO A 69 4.97 -4.98 -5.35
N VAL A 70 5.29 -5.12 -4.06
CA VAL A 70 4.97 -4.12 -3.03
C VAL A 70 6.23 -3.41 -2.55
N ASN A 71 6.13 -2.08 -2.48
CA ASN A 71 7.04 -1.18 -1.78
C ASN A 71 6.40 -0.86 -0.42
N TRP A 72 6.85 -1.56 0.62
CA TRP A 72 6.19 -1.59 1.91
C TRP A 72 6.77 -0.56 2.87
N ILE A 73 5.90 0.32 3.39
CA ILE A 73 6.23 1.26 4.46
C ILE A 73 5.75 0.68 5.79
N LEU A 74 6.69 0.37 6.69
CA LEU A 74 6.43 -0.05 8.06
C LEU A 74 7.05 0.90 9.08
N MET A 75 6.63 0.80 10.34
CA MET A 75 7.07 1.69 11.40
C MET A 75 7.63 0.91 12.60
N GLU A 76 8.47 1.59 13.37
CA GLU A 76 8.93 1.14 14.69
C GLU A 76 7.73 0.73 15.56
N SER A 77 7.85 -0.43 16.19
CA SER A 77 6.87 -0.97 17.14
C SER A 77 7.49 -1.06 18.53
N GLU A 78 6.69 -0.76 19.56
CA GLU A 78 7.12 -0.91 20.95
C GLU A 78 7.28 -2.39 21.35
N SER A 79 6.59 -3.29 20.63
CA SER A 79 6.72 -4.73 20.82
C SER A 79 7.70 -5.32 19.82
N GLU A 80 8.66 -6.11 20.31
CA GLU A 80 9.47 -6.94 19.44
C GLU A 80 8.58 -7.86 18.61
N THR A 81 8.83 -7.85 17.31
CA THR A 81 8.08 -8.65 16.34
C THR A 81 9.07 -9.54 15.62
N ASP A 82 8.78 -10.84 15.57
CA ASP A 82 9.56 -11.80 14.82
C ASP A 82 9.04 -11.92 13.39
N TYR A 83 9.80 -11.37 12.44
CA TYR A 83 9.45 -11.41 11.01
C TYR A 83 10.00 -12.65 10.30
N THR A 84 10.68 -13.57 11.00
CA THR A 84 11.31 -14.75 10.37
C THR A 84 10.28 -15.73 9.82
N PHE A 85 9.12 -15.87 10.47
CA PHE A 85 8.04 -16.77 10.05
C PHE A 85 7.41 -16.44 8.69
N PHE A 86 7.68 -15.25 8.16
CA PHE A 86 7.04 -14.74 6.95
C PHE A 86 8.04 -14.37 5.85
N GLN A 87 9.29 -14.80 6.01
CA GLN A 87 10.37 -14.49 5.09
C GLN A 87 10.04 -14.89 3.65
N ASP A 88 9.42 -16.06 3.45
CA ASP A 88 9.04 -16.55 2.11
C ASP A 88 8.04 -15.62 1.42
N MET A 89 7.01 -15.17 2.14
CA MET A 89 6.01 -14.26 1.60
C MET A 89 6.59 -12.87 1.34
N VAL A 90 7.45 -12.36 2.23
CA VAL A 90 8.16 -11.10 1.99
C VAL A 90 9.01 -11.23 0.73
N GLN A 91 9.78 -12.32 0.59
CA GLN A 91 10.64 -12.55 -0.57
C GLN A 91 9.85 -12.63 -1.87
N GLU A 92 8.64 -13.20 -1.83
CA GLU A 92 7.78 -13.31 -3.02
C GLU A 92 7.11 -11.98 -3.39
N LYS A 93 6.61 -11.23 -2.41
CA LYS A 93 5.68 -10.10 -2.63
C LYS A 93 6.32 -8.73 -2.47
N VAL A 94 7.33 -8.60 -1.61
CA VAL A 94 7.89 -7.31 -1.19
C VAL A 94 9.18 -7.04 -1.95
N LYS A 95 9.12 -6.06 -2.85
CA LYS A 95 10.28 -5.58 -3.59
C LYS A 95 11.16 -4.69 -2.73
N SER A 96 10.54 -3.78 -1.98
CA SER A 96 11.27 -2.85 -1.13
C SER A 96 10.60 -2.61 0.21
N VAL A 97 11.43 -2.20 1.16
CA VAL A 97 11.01 -1.84 2.51
C VAL A 97 11.52 -0.44 2.84
N VAL A 98 10.64 0.41 3.33
CA VAL A 98 10.99 1.70 3.94
C VAL A 98 10.54 1.70 5.39
N TYR A 99 11.51 1.62 6.29
CA TYR A 99 11.29 1.58 7.74
C TYR A 99 11.29 2.99 8.33
N ILE A 100 10.25 3.34 9.10
CA ILE A 100 10.18 4.59 9.85
C ILE A 100 10.51 4.32 11.32
N GLY A 101 11.67 4.77 11.80
CA GLY A 101 12.09 4.58 13.18
C GLY A 101 13.46 5.18 13.46
N GLU A 102 13.86 5.22 14.73
CA GLU A 102 15.20 5.70 15.11
C GLU A 102 16.25 4.59 15.05
N HIS A 103 15.83 3.34 15.29
CA HIS A 103 16.72 2.19 15.30
C HIS A 103 16.07 1.00 14.60
N ILE A 104 16.84 0.31 13.75
CA ILE A 104 16.40 -0.95 13.15
C ILE A 104 16.57 -2.07 14.19
N PRO A 105 15.48 -2.70 14.68
CA PRO A 105 15.56 -3.83 15.58
C PRO A 105 16.25 -5.01 14.92
N ALA A 106 16.92 -5.85 15.72
CA ALA A 106 17.63 -7.03 15.22
C ALA A 106 16.71 -7.96 14.40
N SER A 107 15.44 -8.04 14.78
CA SER A 107 14.42 -8.85 14.11
C SER A 107 13.98 -8.34 12.74
N LEU A 108 14.37 -7.12 12.32
CA LEU A 108 14.14 -6.61 10.97
C LEU A 108 15.37 -6.73 10.06
N LYS A 109 16.54 -7.03 10.62
CA LYS A 109 17.81 -7.04 9.86
C LYS A 109 17.87 -8.09 8.76
N HIS A 110 17.11 -9.18 8.87
CA HIS A 110 17.05 -10.17 7.78
C HIS A 110 16.29 -9.63 6.56
N LEU A 111 15.33 -8.71 6.74
CA LEU A 111 14.61 -8.11 5.62
C LEU A 111 15.56 -7.34 4.70
N ILE A 112 16.59 -6.70 5.24
CA ILE A 112 17.64 -5.99 4.47
C ILE A 112 18.30 -6.91 3.42
N LYS A 113 18.38 -8.22 3.71
CA LYS A 113 18.96 -9.22 2.81
C LYS A 113 17.91 -9.96 1.96
N THR A 114 16.63 -9.74 2.25
CA THR A 114 15.50 -10.46 1.64
C THR A 114 14.89 -9.67 0.50
N VAL A 115 14.81 -8.34 0.62
CA VAL A 115 14.20 -7.45 -0.37
C VAL A 115 15.28 -6.78 -1.24
N ASP A 116 14.89 -6.31 -2.43
CA ASP A 116 15.81 -5.67 -3.38
C ASP A 116 16.33 -4.33 -2.87
N CYS A 117 15.46 -3.57 -2.18
CA CYS A 117 15.78 -2.24 -1.67
C CYS A 117 15.28 -2.08 -0.23
N PHE A 118 16.14 -1.59 0.66
CA PHE A 118 15.80 -1.26 2.03
C PHE A 118 16.27 0.15 2.35
N ALA A 119 15.41 0.95 2.98
CA ALA A 119 15.77 2.27 3.50
C ALA A 119 15.17 2.49 4.90
N GLU A 120 15.80 3.38 5.65
CA GLU A 120 15.28 3.87 6.93
C GLU A 120 15.09 5.39 6.89
N THR A 121 14.11 5.88 7.64
CA THR A 121 13.87 7.31 7.83
C THR A 121 13.13 7.55 9.15
N THR A 122 12.91 8.80 9.52
CA THR A 122 12.20 9.19 10.74
C THR A 122 10.87 9.89 10.47
N THR A 123 10.51 10.13 9.21
CA THR A 123 9.25 10.81 8.85
C THR A 123 8.46 10.06 7.80
N LEU A 124 7.14 10.17 7.86
CA LEU A 124 6.25 9.56 6.89
C LEU A 124 6.37 10.21 5.51
N GLU A 125 6.59 11.53 5.44
CA GLU A 125 6.85 12.26 4.20
C GLU A 125 8.02 11.64 3.44
N LYS A 126 9.16 11.48 4.12
CA LYS A 126 10.36 10.97 3.47
C LYS A 126 10.20 9.49 3.11
N ALA A 127 9.44 8.74 3.90
CA ALA A 127 9.15 7.35 3.59
C ALA A 127 8.34 7.21 2.29
N VAL A 128 7.34 8.07 2.09
CA VAL A 128 6.53 8.09 0.87
C VAL A 128 7.38 8.47 -0.35
N GLU A 129 8.26 9.47 -0.23
CA GLU A 129 9.20 9.85 -1.30
C GLU A 129 10.12 8.69 -1.70
N ILE A 130 10.76 8.05 -0.71
CA ILE A 130 11.69 6.93 -0.97
C ILE A 130 10.95 5.73 -1.56
N ALA A 131 9.76 5.40 -1.03
CA ALA A 131 8.98 4.28 -1.54
C ALA A 131 8.58 4.51 -3.01
N LEU A 132 8.23 5.74 -3.37
CA LEU A 132 7.97 6.11 -4.77
C LEU A 132 9.23 6.00 -5.64
N GLU A 133 10.39 6.45 -5.15
CA GLU A 133 11.68 6.32 -5.87
C GLU A 133 12.06 4.86 -6.15
N PHE A 134 11.71 3.94 -5.25
CA PHE A 134 11.92 2.50 -5.44
C PHE A 134 10.86 1.84 -6.35
N SER A 135 9.74 2.50 -6.62
CA SER A 135 8.61 1.93 -7.34
C SER A 135 8.78 2.03 -8.86
N ASN A 136 8.28 1.02 -9.57
CA ASN A 136 8.04 1.08 -11.02
C ASN A 136 6.53 1.22 -11.31
N SER A 137 6.20 1.70 -12.51
CA SER A 137 4.81 1.69 -12.99
C SER A 137 4.21 0.28 -12.96
N GLY A 138 2.99 0.17 -12.43
CA GLY A 138 2.28 -1.10 -12.19
C GLY A 138 2.49 -1.71 -10.80
N GLU A 139 3.37 -1.12 -9.97
CA GLU A 139 3.62 -1.57 -8.59
C GLU A 139 2.78 -0.79 -7.55
N VAL A 140 2.86 -1.21 -6.30
CA VAL A 140 2.12 -0.61 -5.18
C VAL A 140 3.08 -0.06 -4.13
N VAL A 141 2.77 1.14 -3.61
CA VAL A 141 3.25 1.61 -2.32
C VAL A 141 2.18 1.31 -1.27
N LEU A 142 2.51 0.42 -0.33
CA LEU A 142 1.62 0.03 0.77
C LEU A 142 2.09 0.68 2.07
N PHE A 143 1.25 1.52 2.66
CA PHE A 143 1.43 1.97 4.03
C PHE A 143 0.67 1.06 4.99
N SER A 144 1.38 0.08 5.56
CA SER A 144 0.84 -0.88 6.53
C SER A 144 1.84 -0.98 7.69
N PRO A 145 1.65 -0.20 8.78
CA PRO A 145 2.75 0.15 9.69
C PRO A 145 3.20 -0.97 10.63
N ALA A 146 2.44 -2.07 10.76
CA ALA A 146 2.67 -3.16 11.72
C ALA A 146 2.84 -2.69 13.19
N SER A 147 2.37 -1.49 13.51
CA SER A 147 2.65 -0.79 14.77
C SER A 147 1.48 0.06 15.26
N SER A 148 1.24 0.04 16.57
CA SER A 148 0.07 0.57 17.29
C SER A 148 0.03 2.10 17.48
N SER A 149 0.83 2.86 16.72
CA SER A 149 0.84 4.35 16.61
C SER A 149 1.53 5.16 17.71
N PHE A 150 2.06 4.57 18.78
CA PHE A 150 2.26 5.34 20.02
C PHE A 150 3.46 6.30 20.14
N ARG A 151 4.22 6.57 19.07
CA ARG A 151 5.30 7.57 19.10
C ARG A 151 5.03 8.83 18.26
N PHE A 152 4.35 8.67 17.13
CA PHE A 152 4.25 9.73 16.11
C PHE A 152 2.83 10.29 15.93
N TYR A 153 1.79 9.56 16.37
CA TYR A 153 0.39 9.92 16.11
C TYR A 153 -0.52 9.54 17.28
N GLU A 154 -1.58 10.34 17.48
CA GLU A 154 -2.62 10.08 18.49
C GLU A 154 -3.36 8.76 18.26
N ASN A 155 -3.58 8.40 16.99
CA ASN A 155 -4.28 7.17 16.61
C ASN A 155 -4.02 6.85 15.13
N TYR A 156 -4.42 5.64 14.73
CA TYR A 156 -4.27 5.17 13.35
C TYR A 156 -5.02 6.04 12.32
N LYS A 157 -6.12 6.71 12.71
CA LYS A 157 -6.88 7.57 11.80
C LYS A 157 -6.08 8.81 11.45
N LYS A 158 -5.53 9.51 12.45
CA LYS A 158 -4.67 10.68 12.24
C LYS A 158 -3.44 10.34 11.39
N ARG A 159 -2.83 9.19 11.66
CA ARG A 159 -1.72 8.66 10.86
C ARG A 159 -2.13 8.36 9.41
N GLY A 160 -3.30 7.75 9.22
CA GLY A 160 -3.83 7.44 7.89
C GLY A 160 -4.26 8.69 7.12
N GLU A 161 -4.84 9.68 7.78
CA GLU A 161 -5.12 11.02 7.23
C GLU A 161 -3.83 11.70 6.77
N ASP A 162 -2.77 11.58 7.57
CA ASP A 162 -1.47 12.18 7.25
C ASP A 162 -0.83 11.52 6.02
N PHE A 163 -0.84 10.19 5.94
CA PHE A 163 -0.45 9.46 4.73
C PHE A 163 -1.23 9.96 3.50
N LYS A 164 -2.56 10.03 3.59
CA LYS A 164 -3.40 10.56 2.49
C LYS A 164 -3.01 11.98 2.10
N ARG A 165 -2.77 12.86 3.08
CA ARG A 165 -2.34 14.24 2.85
C ARG A 165 -1.00 14.30 2.12
N ILE A 166 -0.04 13.48 2.52
CA ILE A 166 1.31 13.42 1.92
C ILE A 166 1.21 12.92 0.49
N VAL A 167 0.55 11.78 0.28
CA VAL A 167 0.34 11.18 -1.05
C VAL A 167 -0.39 12.13 -1.99
N ASN A 168 -1.38 12.88 -1.51
CA ASN A 168 -2.09 13.86 -2.34
C ASN A 168 -1.26 15.10 -2.72
N LYS A 169 -0.11 15.33 -2.08
CA LYS A 169 0.82 16.43 -2.41
C LYS A 169 1.93 16.02 -3.38
N LEU A 170 2.04 14.73 -3.70
CA LEU A 170 2.96 14.21 -4.73
C LEU A 170 2.59 14.74 -6.12
#